data_AF-A0A943ZXX2-F1
#
_entry.id   AF-A0A943ZXX2-F1
#
_cell.length_a   1.000
_cell.length_b   1.000
_cell.length_c   1.000
_cell.angle_alpha   90.00
_cell.angle_beta   90.00
_cell.angle_gamma   90.00
#
_symmetry.space_group_name_H-M   'P 1'
#
loop_
_entity.id
_entity.type
_entity.pdbx_description
1 polymer ?
#
loop_
_entity_poly.entity_id
_entity_poly.type
_entity_poly.pdbx_seq_one_letter_code
_entity_poly.pdbx_strand_id
1 'polypeptide(L)'
;MKRIFPIDLSDIGGVESYLSDMAAEGFFIKKLGLIAEYEKLSPKKATYRLEPLMKDEMKPNDSIIDGYNEFGWKYVCTDENRLFHVFVSFDERPDEIHTDIETQKYSFDYLAKRIEKNKKI
;
A
#
# COMPACT_ATOMS: atom_id res chain seq x y z
N MET A 1 -16.10 -5.45 -6.84
CA MET A 1 -16.74 -5.79 -5.54
C MET A 1 -16.40 -4.70 -4.54
N LYS A 2 -17.36 -4.17 -3.79
CA LYS A 2 -17.09 -3.22 -2.68
C LYS A 2 -17.41 -3.88 -1.35
N ARG A 3 -16.61 -3.64 -0.32
CA ARG A 3 -16.88 -4.13 1.05
C ARG A 3 -16.15 -3.30 2.08
N ILE A 4 -16.60 -3.37 3.33
CA ILE A 4 -15.88 -2.78 4.47
C ILE A 4 -14.50 -3.43 4.57
N PHE A 5 -13.46 -2.62 4.73
CA PHE A 5 -12.11 -3.12 4.92
C PHE A 5 -11.94 -3.59 6.39
N PRO A 6 -11.50 -4.84 6.63
CA PRO A 6 -11.60 -5.43 7.96
C PRO A 6 -10.39 -5.16 8.87
N ILE A 7 -9.30 -4.61 8.33
CA ILE A 7 -8.06 -4.34 9.06
C ILE A 7 -7.94 -2.85 9.34
N ASP A 8 -7.44 -2.47 10.51
CA ASP A 8 -7.05 -1.09 10.79
C ASP A 8 -5.93 -0.69 9.81
N LEU A 9 -6.12 0.41 9.08
CA LEU A 9 -5.13 0.86 8.09
C LEU A 9 -3.77 1.23 8.70
N SER A 10 -3.70 1.46 10.02
CA SER A 10 -2.43 1.66 10.74
C SER A 10 -1.65 0.36 11.01
N ASP A 11 -2.31 -0.81 10.95
CA ASP A 11 -1.65 -2.11 10.95
C ASP A 11 -1.15 -2.46 9.55
N ILE A 12 -0.06 -1.81 9.15
CA ILE A 12 0.56 -1.92 7.82
C ILE A 12 0.79 -3.39 7.44
N GLY A 13 1.40 -4.18 8.33
CA GLY A 13 1.69 -5.59 8.07
C GLY A 13 0.42 -6.42 7.91
N GLY A 14 -0.62 -6.14 8.72
CA GLY A 14 -1.95 -6.74 8.57
C GLY A 14 -2.60 -6.38 7.23
N VAL A 15 -2.52 -5.13 6.80
CA VAL A 15 -3.05 -4.67 5.50
C VAL A 15 -2.33 -5.38 4.35
N GLU A 16 -1.00 -5.37 4.33
CA GLU A 16 -0.20 -6.01 3.28
C GLU A 16 -0.48 -7.50 3.16
N SER A 17 -0.54 -8.21 4.30
CA SER A 17 -0.83 -9.65 4.34
C SER A 17 -2.24 -9.93 3.84
N TYR A 18 -3.23 -9.18 4.32
CA TYR A 18 -4.62 -9.35 3.90
C TYR A 18 -4.82 -9.12 2.40
N LEU A 19 -4.19 -8.08 1.84
CA LEU A 19 -4.26 -7.83 0.39
C LEU A 19 -3.61 -8.96 -0.43
N SER A 20 -2.52 -9.52 0.07
CA SER A 20 -1.82 -10.65 -0.55
C SER A 20 -2.68 -11.92 -0.55
N ASP A 21 -3.35 -12.22 0.57
CA ASP A 21 -4.30 -13.34 0.69
C ASP A 21 -5.50 -13.15 -0.27
N MET A 22 -6.04 -11.94 -0.34
CA MET A 22 -7.15 -11.63 -1.24
C MET A 22 -6.75 -11.77 -2.72
N ALA A 23 -5.54 -11.37 -3.09
CA ALA A 23 -5.01 -11.57 -4.44
C ALA A 23 -4.82 -13.07 -4.77
N ALA A 24 -4.39 -13.88 -3.79
CA ALA A 24 -4.30 -15.33 -3.92
C ALA A 24 -5.67 -15.98 -4.16
N GLU A 25 -6.77 -15.34 -3.76
CA GLU A 25 -8.14 -15.71 -4.11
C GLU A 25 -8.65 -15.04 -5.40
N GLY A 26 -7.86 -14.16 -6.04
CA GLY A 26 -8.20 -13.46 -7.28
C GLY A 26 -8.92 -12.12 -7.09
N PHE A 27 -8.88 -11.54 -5.89
CA PHE A 27 -9.44 -10.22 -5.60
C PHE A 27 -8.34 -9.17 -5.44
N PHE A 28 -8.15 -8.34 -6.45
CA PHE A 28 -7.11 -7.31 -6.47
C PHE A 28 -7.70 -5.96 -6.06
N ILE A 29 -7.04 -5.28 -5.12
CA ILE A 29 -7.47 -3.97 -4.65
C ILE A 29 -7.38 -2.91 -5.77
N LYS A 30 -8.37 -2.03 -5.84
CA LYS A 30 -8.42 -0.85 -6.74
C LYS A 30 -8.52 0.45 -5.97
N LYS A 31 -9.18 0.43 -4.81
CA LYS A 31 -9.26 1.54 -3.87
C LYS A 31 -9.22 1.00 -2.45
N LEU A 32 -8.38 1.60 -1.62
CA LEU A 32 -8.22 1.26 -0.21
C LEU A 32 -8.77 2.40 0.66
N GLY A 33 -9.62 2.05 1.62
CA GLY A 33 -10.31 2.98 2.50
C GLY A 33 -11.25 2.22 3.42
N LEU A 34 -12.18 2.92 4.08
CA LEU A 34 -13.19 2.25 4.93
C LEU A 34 -14.03 1.26 4.10
N ILE A 35 -14.37 1.67 2.87
CA ILE A 35 -14.98 0.81 1.86
C ILE A 35 -13.94 0.54 0.77
N ALA A 36 -13.39 -0.66 0.77
CA ALA A 36 -12.43 -1.09 -0.23
C ALA A 36 -13.14 -1.59 -1.50
N GLU A 37 -12.59 -1.23 -2.67
CA GLU A 37 -13.05 -1.70 -3.98
C GLU A 37 -12.03 -2.69 -4.56
N TYR A 38 -12.52 -3.85 -4.98
CA TYR A 38 -11.72 -4.93 -5.55
C TYR A 38 -12.18 -5.25 -6.97
N GLU A 39 -11.24 -5.63 -7.81
CA GLU A 39 -11.43 -6.23 -9.12
C GLU A 39 -11.24 -7.75 -9.01
N LYS A 40 -12.18 -8.52 -9.56
CA LYS A 40 -12.07 -9.99 -9.60
C LYS A 40 -11.34 -10.38 -10.88
N LEU A 41 -10.17 -10.97 -10.73
CA LEU A 41 -9.36 -11.52 -11.82
C LEU A 41 -8.97 -12.97 -11.48
N SER A 42 -8.13 -13.58 -12.31
CA SER A 42 -7.56 -14.89 -12.01
C SER A 42 -6.72 -14.84 -10.72
N PRO A 43 -6.91 -15.81 -9.79
CA PRO A 43 -6.06 -15.98 -8.61
C PRO A 43 -4.57 -15.91 -8.94
N LYS A 44 -3.83 -15.08 -8.21
CA LYS A 44 -2.39 -14.92 -8.40
C LYS A 44 -1.73 -14.51 -7.09
N LYS A 45 -0.58 -15.12 -6.78
CA LYS A 45 0.27 -14.63 -5.70
C LYS A 45 0.73 -13.20 -6.02
N ALA A 46 0.64 -12.35 -5.02
CA ALA A 46 1.05 -10.97 -5.09
C ALA A 46 1.62 -10.57 -3.74
N THR A 47 2.62 -9.70 -3.75
CA THR A 47 3.16 -9.06 -2.57
C THR A 47 2.74 -7.61 -2.60
N TYR A 48 2.12 -7.13 -1.53
CA TYR A 48 1.74 -5.73 -1.38
C TYR A 48 2.70 -4.99 -0.46
N ARG A 49 2.97 -3.72 -0.78
CA ARG A 49 3.71 -2.79 0.09
C ARG A 49 2.94 -1.49 0.24
N LEU A 50 2.87 -1.01 1.48
CA LEU A 50 2.28 0.27 1.85
C LEU A 50 3.40 1.27 2.12
N GLU A 51 3.60 2.20 1.19
CA GLU A 51 4.61 3.24 1.28
C GLU A 51 4.02 4.49 1.95
N PRO A 52 4.52 4.93 3.13
CA PRO A 52 3.99 6.11 3.82
C PRO A 52 4.09 7.40 2.99
N LEU A 53 3.03 8.21 3.02
CA LEU A 53 3.03 9.54 2.40
C LEU A 53 3.79 10.55 3.26
N MET A 54 4.92 10.99 2.73
CA MET A 54 5.77 12.04 3.34
C MET A 54 5.23 13.46 3.11
N LYS A 55 4.25 13.62 2.23
CA LYS A 55 3.55 14.87 1.93
C LYS A 55 2.10 14.56 1.53
N ASP A 56 1.22 15.56 1.59
CA ASP A 56 -0.16 15.39 1.15
C ASP A 56 -0.20 15.37 -0.39
N GLU A 57 -0.30 14.18 -0.98
CA GLU A 57 -0.39 13.98 -2.43
C GLU A 57 -1.40 12.88 -2.79
N MET A 58 -2.02 12.98 -3.98
CA MET A 58 -3.04 12.02 -4.42
C MET A 58 -2.46 10.80 -5.14
N LYS A 59 -1.25 10.93 -5.69
CA LYS A 59 -0.55 9.92 -6.49
C LYS A 59 0.95 10.23 -6.41
N PRO A 60 1.85 9.24 -6.37
CA PRO A 60 3.27 9.49 -6.53
C PRO A 60 3.53 10.15 -7.89
N ASN A 61 4.65 10.87 -8.00
CA ASN A 61 5.08 11.36 -9.31
C ASN A 61 5.40 10.19 -10.25
N ASP A 62 5.30 10.43 -11.57
CA ASP A 62 5.48 9.35 -12.54
C ASP A 62 6.90 8.77 -12.51
N SER A 63 7.93 9.55 -12.16
CA SER A 63 9.31 9.05 -12.01
C SER A 63 9.47 8.01 -10.90
N ILE A 64 8.78 8.17 -9.75
CA ILE A 64 8.77 7.18 -8.66
C ILE A 64 8.07 5.92 -9.13
N ILE A 65 6.94 6.07 -9.83
CA ILE A 65 6.17 4.94 -10.35
C ILE A 65 6.98 4.16 -11.38
N ASP A 66 7.62 4.85 -12.31
CA ASP A 66 8.45 4.24 -13.34
C ASP A 66 9.64 3.52 -12.70
N GLY A 67 10.33 4.17 -11.75
CA GLY A 67 11.43 3.54 -11.01
C GLY A 67 10.99 2.27 -10.29
N TYR A 68 9.89 2.30 -9.54
CA TYR A 68 9.37 1.09 -8.87
C TYR A 68 8.91 0.02 -9.86
N ASN A 69 8.33 0.41 -11.00
CA ASN A 69 7.91 -0.51 -12.05
C ASN A 69 9.10 -1.22 -12.71
N GLU A 70 10.25 -0.58 -12.84
CA GLU A 70 11.50 -1.21 -13.29
C GLU A 70 11.96 -2.34 -12.35
N PHE A 71 11.64 -2.24 -11.05
CA PHE A 71 11.90 -3.27 -10.03
C PHE A 71 10.69 -4.19 -9.76
N GLY A 72 9.73 -4.25 -10.69
CA GLY A 72 8.58 -5.17 -10.60
C GLY A 72 7.43 -4.71 -9.71
N TRP A 73 7.48 -3.49 -9.17
CA TRP A 73 6.44 -2.91 -8.32
C TRP A 73 5.51 -2.00 -9.10
N LYS A 74 4.22 -2.32 -9.08
CA LYS A 74 3.18 -1.56 -9.78
C LYS A 74 2.37 -0.74 -8.79
N TYR A 75 2.23 0.55 -9.08
CA TYR A 75 1.33 1.42 -8.34
C TYR A 75 -0.13 0.96 -8.51
N VAL A 76 -0.87 0.91 -7.40
CA VAL A 76 -2.28 0.49 -7.37
C VAL A 76 -3.19 1.67 -7.06
N CYS A 77 -3.03 2.26 -5.88
CA CYS A 77 -3.82 3.41 -5.43
C CYS A 77 -3.13 4.12 -4.26
N THR A 78 -3.56 5.34 -3.97
CA THR A 78 -3.37 6.00 -2.68
C THR A 78 -4.61 5.72 -1.84
N ASP A 79 -4.46 5.40 -0.56
CA ASP A 79 -5.61 5.16 0.31
C ASP A 79 -6.42 6.45 0.56
N GLU A 80 -7.70 6.29 0.92
CA GLU A 80 -8.63 7.40 1.12
C GLU A 80 -8.19 8.38 2.21
N ASN A 81 -7.45 7.92 3.23
CA ASN A 81 -6.92 8.78 4.31
C ASN A 81 -5.58 9.43 3.95
N ARG A 82 -5.06 9.17 2.74
CA ARG A 82 -3.80 9.71 2.22
C ARG A 82 -2.59 9.37 3.10
N LEU A 83 -2.62 8.23 3.75
CA LEU A 83 -1.55 7.71 4.61
C LEU A 83 -0.52 6.91 3.82
N PHE A 84 -0.96 6.15 2.81
CA PHE A 84 -0.12 5.23 2.04
C PHE A 84 -0.35 5.28 0.54
N HIS A 85 0.73 5.08 -0.21
CA HIS A 85 0.69 4.59 -1.58
C HIS A 85 0.79 3.07 -1.55
N VAL A 86 -0.12 2.41 -2.24
CA VAL A 86 -0.18 0.95 -2.32
C VAL A 86 0.50 0.51 -3.60
N PHE A 87 1.50 -0.34 -3.45
CA PHE A 87 2.20 -0.99 -4.55
C PHE A 87 2.00 -2.51 -4.49
N VAL A 88 2.06 -3.14 -5.65
CA VAL A 88 1.95 -4.59 -5.80
C VAL A 88 3.07 -5.12 -6.68
N SER A 89 3.73 -6.19 -6.25
CA SER A 89 4.56 -7.01 -7.12
C SER A 89 3.94 -8.38 -7.31
N PHE A 90 4.18 -8.95 -8.48
CA PHE A 90 3.76 -10.31 -8.84
C PHE A 90 4.94 -11.27 -9.01
N ASP A 91 6.15 -10.81 -8.71
CA ASP A 91 7.34 -11.65 -8.74
C ASP A 91 7.31 -12.60 -7.54
N GLU A 92 7.90 -13.79 -7.70
CA GLU A 92 7.91 -14.78 -6.61
C GLU A 92 8.73 -14.31 -5.40
N ARG A 93 9.73 -13.46 -5.65
CA ARG A 93 10.62 -12.85 -4.67
C ARG A 93 10.94 -11.42 -5.13
N PRO A 94 10.02 -10.47 -4.90
CA PRO A 94 10.28 -9.10 -5.29
C PRO A 94 11.46 -8.56 -4.49
N ASP A 95 12.29 -7.73 -5.13
CA ASP A 95 13.27 -6.93 -4.42
C ASP A 95 12.52 -5.94 -3.51
N GLU A 96 12.94 -5.82 -2.26
CA GLU A 96 12.28 -4.89 -1.33
C GLU A 96 12.44 -3.44 -1.80
N ILE A 97 11.35 -2.66 -1.70
CA ILE A 97 11.34 -1.25 -2.12
C ILE A 97 12.41 -0.44 -1.38
N HIS A 98 12.69 -0.80 -0.13
CA HIS A 98 13.72 -0.18 0.69
C HIS A 98 14.89 -1.13 0.94
N THR A 99 16.08 -0.68 0.55
CA THR A 99 17.36 -1.32 0.93
C THR A 99 17.98 -0.65 2.16
N ASP A 100 17.57 0.58 2.48
CA ASP A 100 17.98 1.32 3.66
C ASP A 100 16.88 1.33 4.74
N ILE A 101 17.15 0.60 5.82
CA ILE A 101 16.26 0.45 6.97
C ILE A 101 16.09 1.79 7.73
N GLU A 102 17.08 2.69 7.72
CA GLU A 102 16.99 3.96 8.45
C GLU A 102 15.99 4.92 7.78
N THR A 103 16.08 5.04 6.46
CA THR A 103 15.13 5.83 5.67
C THR A 103 13.69 5.30 5.82
N GLN A 104 13.53 3.97 5.82
CA GLN A 104 12.22 3.34 6.04
C GLN A 104 11.68 3.64 7.45
N LYS A 105 12.50 3.52 8.49
CA LYS A 105 12.07 3.88 9.87
C LYS A 105 11.62 5.34 9.96
N TYR A 106 12.37 6.24 9.32
CA TYR A 106 12.03 7.66 9.31
C TYR A 106 10.65 7.93 8.68
N SER A 107 10.29 7.25 7.59
CA SER A 107 9.00 7.44 6.93
C SER A 107 7.83 6.95 7.80
N PHE A 108 7.99 5.81 8.49
CA PHE A 108 7.01 5.32 9.45
C PHE A 108 6.90 6.19 10.70
N ASP A 109 8.01 6.70 11.24
CA ASP A 109 8.01 7.63 12.37
C ASP A 109 7.30 8.95 12.03
N TYR A 110 7.51 9.44 10.80
CA TYR A 110 6.80 10.63 10.30
C TYR A 110 5.30 10.39 10.22
N LEU A 111 4.89 9.24 9.67
CA LEU A 111 3.50 8.84 9.58
C LEU A 111 2.84 8.73 10.96
N ALA A 112 3.51 8.08 11.92
CA ALA A 112 2.99 7.92 13.29
C ALA A 112 2.66 9.27 13.92
N LYS A 113 3.57 10.25 13.83
CA LYS A 113 3.34 11.63 14.30
C LYS A 113 2.15 12.30 13.60
N ARG A 114 1.96 12.03 12.32
CA ARG A 114 0.84 12.56 11.52
C ARG A 114 -0.50 11.99 11.98
N ILE A 115 -0.55 10.68 12.23
CA ILE A 115 -1.74 9.98 12.74
C ILE A 115 -2.09 10.51 14.15
N GLU A 116 -1.11 10.66 15.04
CA GLU A 116 -1.32 11.22 16.37
C GLU A 116 -1.87 12.65 16.34
N LYS A 117 -1.37 13.50 15.44
CA LYS A 117 -1.87 14.87 15.27
C LYS A 117 -3.33 14.87 14.80
N ASN A 118 -3.69 13.99 13.88
CA ASN A 118 -5.05 13.90 13.35
C ASN A 118 -6.05 13.35 14.38
N LYS A 119 -5.62 12.53 15.35
CA LYS A 119 -6.47 12.03 16.45
C LYS A 119 -6.83 13.09 17.50
N LYS A 120 -6.15 14.24 17.51
CA LYS A 120 -6.35 15.32 18.50
C LYS A 120 -7.32 16.43 18.04
N ILE A 121 -7.95 16.25 16.88
CA ILE A 121 -8.92 17.18 16.27
C ILE A 121 -10.29 16.52 16.31
#